data_AF-A0A8J6Z4H2-F1
#
_entry.id   AF-A0A8J6Z4H2-F1
#
_cell.length_a   1.000
_cell.length_b   1.000
_cell.length_c   1.000
_cell.angle_alpha   90.00
_cell.angle_beta   90.00
_cell.angle_gamma   90.00
#
_symmetry.space_group_name_H-M   'P 1'
#
loop_
_entity.id
_entity.type
_entity.pdbx_description
1 polymer ?
#
loop_
_entity_poly.entity_id
_entity_poly.type
_entity_poly.pdbx_seq_one_letter_code
_entity_poly.pdbx_strand_id
1 'polypeptide(L)' 'MSQIGTDRVKRGMAEMQKGGVIMDVVNAEQAKIAEAAGAVAVMALERVPADI' A
#
# COMPACT_ATOMS: atom_id res chain seq x y z
N MET A 1 -20.49 6.40 19.38
CA MET A 1 -20.55 5.81 18.01
C MET A 1 -19.19 5.98 17.36
N SER A 2 -18.65 4.93 16.75
CA SER A 2 -17.44 5.05 15.92
C SER A 2 -17.79 5.76 14.62
N GLN A 3 -17.08 6.85 14.29
CA GLN A 3 -17.24 7.55 13.01
C GLN A 3 -16.35 6.88 11.98
N ILE A 4 -16.95 6.24 10.97
CA ILE A 4 -16.25 5.53 9.89
C ILE A 4 -16.41 6.26 8.55
N GLY A 5 -15.42 6.15 7.66
CA GLY A 5 -15.51 6.62 6.28
C GLY A 5 -15.59 8.14 6.08
N THR A 6 -15.49 8.94 7.13
CA THR A 6 -15.45 10.41 7.03
C THR A 6 -14.16 10.87 6.35
N ASP A 7 -14.18 12.08 5.79
CA ASP A 7 -13.00 12.64 5.13
C ASP A 7 -11.78 12.70 6.06
N ARG A 8 -12.00 13.02 7.34
CA ARG A 8 -10.93 13.05 8.34
C ARG A 8 -10.27 11.68 8.49
N VAL A 9 -11.06 10.61 8.52
CA VAL A 9 -10.54 9.23 8.63
C VAL A 9 -9.80 8.82 7.35
N LYS A 10 -10.37 9.10 6.17
CA LYS A 10 -9.74 8.77 4.87
C LYS A 10 -8.42 9.52 4.66
N ARG A 11 -8.40 10.83 4.93
CA ARG A 11 -7.17 11.63 4.87
C ARG A 11 -6.16 11.15 5.90
N GLY A 12 -6.59 10.87 7.13
CA GLY A 12 -5.73 10.31 8.18
C GLY A 12 -5.02 9.03 7.76
N MET A 13 -5.70 8.11 7.07
CA MET A 13 -5.08 6.89 6.54
C MET A 13 -3.97 7.16 5.52
N ALA A 14 -4.15 8.17 4.66
CA ALA A 14 -3.11 8.57 3.69
C ALA A 14 -1.91 9.23 4.39
N GLU A 15 -2.16 10.05 5.42
CA GLU A 15 -1.13 10.70 6.22
C GLU A 15 -0.20 9.68 6.92
N MET A 16 -0.75 8.54 7.38
CA MET A 16 0.03 7.48 8.03
C MET A 16 1.06 6.79 7.12
N GLN A 17 0.95 6.96 5.79
CA GLN A 17 1.86 6.35 4.81
C GLN A 17 2.99 7.31 4.39
N LYS A 18 3.00 8.55 4.88
CA LYS A 18 4.02 9.55 4.52
C LYS A 18 5.42 9.10 4.91
N GLY A 19 6.38 9.33 4.00
CA GLY A 19 7.78 8.98 4.19
C GLY A 19 8.12 7.51 3.96
N GLY A 20 7.14 6.67 3.61
CA GLY A 20 7.35 5.29 3.24
C GLY A 20 7.40 5.05 1.73
N VAL A 21 7.68 3.80 1.36
CA VAL A 21 7.60 3.31 -0.02
C VAL A 21 6.40 2.37 -0.16
N ILE A 22 5.64 2.54 -1.24
CA ILE A 22 4.57 1.61 -1.66
C ILE A 22 5.11 0.84 -2.87
N MET A 23 5.09 -0.49 -2.81
CA MET A 23 5.65 -1.35 -3.86
C MET A 23 4.57 -2.07 -4.65
N ASP A 24 4.71 -2.10 -5.98
CA ASP A 24 3.90 -2.90 -6.89
C ASP A 24 4.24 -4.39 -6.74
N VAL A 25 3.22 -5.24 -6.60
CA VAL A 25 3.37 -6.70 -6.45
C VAL A 25 2.30 -7.45 -7.24
N VAL A 26 2.65 -8.62 -7.78
CA VAL A 26 1.73 -9.49 -8.53
C VAL A 26 1.46 -10.84 -7.85
N ASN A 27 2.13 -11.13 -6.74
CA ASN A 27 1.93 -12.37 -5.98
C ASN A 27 2.31 -12.23 -4.50
N ALA A 28 1.98 -13.25 -3.70
CA ALA A 28 2.20 -13.25 -2.26
C ALA A 28 3.69 -13.31 -1.86
N GLU A 29 4.56 -13.85 -2.71
CA GLU A 29 6.00 -13.88 -2.44
C GLU A 29 6.60 -12.49 -2.53
N GLN A 30 6.29 -11.74 -3.58
CA GLN A 30 6.68 -10.33 -3.73
C GLN A 30 6.15 -9.46 -2.59
N ALA A 31 4.93 -9.69 -2.12
CA ALA A 31 4.38 -8.98 -0.97
C ALA A 31 5.21 -9.20 0.31
N LYS A 32 5.65 -10.43 0.58
CA LYS A 32 6.53 -10.74 1.72
C LYS A 32 7.91 -10.09 1.57
N ILE A 33 8.45 -10.04 0.36
CA ILE A 33 9.74 -9.38 0.08
C ILE A 33 9.61 -7.86 0.30
N ALA A 34 8.51 -7.25 -0.17
CA ALA A 34 8.26 -5.81 0.01
C ALA A 34 8.13 -5.44 1.50
N GLU A 35 7.41 -6.24 2.28
CA GLU A 35 7.32 -6.07 3.73
C GLU A 35 8.70 -6.17 4.40
N ALA A 36 9.49 -7.21 4.06
CA ALA A 36 10.84 -7.39 4.60
C ALA A 36 11.81 -6.28 4.19
N ALA A 37 11.59 -5.65 3.03
CA ALA A 37 12.36 -4.50 2.55
C ALA A 37 11.95 -3.16 3.20
N GLY A 38 10.89 -3.15 4.03
CA GLY A 38 10.42 -1.97 4.75
C GLY A 38 9.38 -1.13 4.00
N ALA A 39 8.66 -1.72 3.02
CA ALA A 39 7.53 -1.05 2.40
C ALA A 39 6.41 -0.79 3.43
N VAL A 40 5.81 0.40 3.40
CA VAL A 40 4.70 0.76 4.31
C VAL A 40 3.35 0.23 3.83
N ALA A 41 3.25 -0.07 2.53
CA ALA A 41 2.12 -0.75 1.90
C ALA A 41 2.57 -1.41 0.59
N VAL A 42 1.68 -2.24 0.03
CA VAL A 42 1.85 -2.84 -1.31
C VAL A 42 0.67 -2.49 -2.20
N MET A 43 0.92 -2.35 -3.50
CA MET A 43 -0.10 -2.21 -4.54
C MET A 43 -0.20 -3.52 -5.31
N ALA A 44 -1.35 -4.18 -5.27
CA ALA A 44 -1.57 -5.45 -5.94
C ALA A 44 -2.03 -5.22 -7.38
N LEU A 45 -1.33 -5.82 -8.36
CA LEU A 45 -1.64 -5.73 -9.79
C LEU A 45 -1.64 -7.11 -10.45
N GLU A 46 -2.24 -7.21 -11.64
CA GLU A 46 -2.13 -8.43 -12.46
C GLU A 46 -0.77 -8.55 -13.17
N ARG A 47 -0.18 -7.40 -13.54
CA ARG A 47 1.10 -7.26 -14.27
C ARG A 47 1.81 -5.98 -13.82
N VAL A 48 3.13 -5.95 -13.89
CA VAL A 48 3.92 -4.77 -13.55
C VAL A 48 3.84 -3.77 -14.72
N PRO A 49 3.85 -2.44 -14.49
CA PRO A 49 3.76 -1.46 -15.58
C PRO A 49 4.81 -1.58 -16.68
N ALA A 50 5.97 -2.19 -16.39
CA ALA A 50 7.01 -2.47 -17.37
C ALA A 50 6.64 -3.56 -18.39
N ASP A 51 5.60 -4.35 -18.11
CA ASP A 51 5.11 -5.46 -18.94
C ASP A 51 3.98 -5.04 -19.90
N ILE A 52 3.71 -3.72 -20.04
CA ILE A 52 2.67 -3.11 -20.89
C ILE A 52 3.34 -2.22 -21.93
#